data_AF-A0A0T9T1D9-F1
#
_entry.id   AF-A0A0T9T1D9-F1
#
_cell.length_a   1.000
_cell.length_b   1.000
_cell.length_c   1.000
_cell.angle_alpha   90.00
_cell.angle_beta   90.00
_cell.angle_gamma   90.00
#
_symmetry.space_group_name_H-M   'P 1'
#
loop_
_entity.id
_entity.type
_entity.pdbx_description
1 polymer ?
#
loop_
_entity_poly.entity_id
_entity_poly.type
_entity_poly.pdbx_seq_one_letter_code
_entity_poly.pdbx_strand_id
1 'polypeptide(L)'
;MAKIDRLIQQIKDRDLVAFPNKRVLLLEGRDDITAFQMLLTKRNVNWEQDWVLVEAGKKQNVLDILALEQTWFGLIDRDEWSEDKIAHLLQEHSHLMFLPRFCIESYLVNPSEVWQALRPKHQERIAGGEAAFTRRFEQEVHRWFNHAAIWYVVNPLWEKLRSAGFNSALLDVDTVRQDAEVERILRSWGALINPENLAQEIQHRKAQVESLSLSEQLTICIHGKLFFEKFVDPLLTSFLGQRGREQRQKDLFSTLSVPDDLSPIWVKMGL
;
A
#
# COMPACT_ATOMS: atom_id res chain seq x y z
N MET A 1 -21.00 -5.63 12.46
CA MET A 1 -21.25 -4.49 13.37
C MET A 1 -20.60 -4.70 14.73
N ALA A 2 -21.05 -5.64 15.59
CA ALA A 2 -20.52 -5.80 16.96
C ALA A 2 -18.99 -5.89 17.15
N LYS A 3 -18.22 -6.36 16.16
CA LYS A 3 -16.75 -6.38 16.22
C LYS A 3 -16.12 -5.01 15.92
N ILE A 4 -16.65 -4.27 14.95
CA ILE A 4 -16.19 -2.92 14.59
C ILE A 4 -16.57 -1.93 15.70
N ASP A 5 -17.79 -2.02 16.23
CA ASP A 5 -18.22 -1.18 17.36
C ASP A 5 -17.31 -1.36 18.59
N ARG A 6 -16.93 -2.61 18.90
CA ARG A 6 -15.95 -2.89 19.96
C ARG A 6 -14.57 -2.29 19.67
N LEU A 7 -14.11 -2.37 18.42
CA LEU A 7 -12.82 -1.79 18.03
C LEU A 7 -12.83 -0.27 18.19
N ILE A 8 -13.90 0.40 17.73
CA ILE A 8 -14.11 1.84 17.91
C ILE A 8 -14.11 2.20 19.39
N GLN A 9 -14.85 1.45 20.21
CA GLN A 9 -14.92 1.72 21.65
C GLN A 9 -13.55 1.55 22.31
N GLN A 10 -12.79 0.50 21.95
CA GLN A 10 -11.43 0.29 22.45
C GLN A 10 -10.49 1.46 22.10
N ILE A 11 -10.60 2.00 20.89
CA ILE A 11 -9.81 3.17 20.46
C ILE A 11 -10.20 4.40 21.28
N LYS A 12 -11.51 4.66 21.43
CA LYS A 12 -12.02 5.77 22.25
C LYS A 12 -11.54 5.67 23.69
N ASP A 13 -11.67 4.49 24.31
CA ASP A 13 -11.29 4.24 25.70
C ASP A 13 -9.78 4.38 25.93
N ARG A 14 -8.97 3.85 25.01
CA ARG A 14 -7.50 3.86 25.13
C ARG A 14 -6.90 5.23 24.84
N ASP A 15 -7.35 5.88 23.77
CA ASP A 15 -6.61 7.01 23.17
C ASP A 15 -7.31 8.36 23.35
N LEU A 16 -8.64 8.39 23.48
CA LEU A 16 -9.42 9.62 23.46
C LEU A 16 -10.04 9.99 24.82
N VAL A 17 -10.19 9.06 25.77
CA VAL A 17 -10.71 9.37 27.12
C VAL A 17 -9.88 10.45 27.82
N ALA A 18 -8.56 10.32 27.78
CA ALA A 18 -7.65 11.31 28.38
C ALA A 18 -7.44 12.55 27.49
N PHE A 19 -7.71 12.45 26.19
CA PHE A 19 -7.43 13.47 25.19
C PHE A 19 -8.56 13.60 24.16
N PRO A 20 -9.76 14.05 24.57
CA PRO A 20 -10.97 13.99 23.75
C PRO A 20 -10.92 14.85 22.48
N ASN A 21 -9.99 15.81 22.43
CA ASN A 21 -9.84 16.71 21.29
C ASN A 21 -8.86 16.18 20.22
N LYS A 22 -8.18 15.05 20.45
CA LYS A 22 -7.29 14.47 19.44
C LYS A 22 -8.07 13.91 18.26
N ARG A 23 -7.52 14.11 17.07
CA ARG A 23 -7.99 13.52 15.82
C ARG A 23 -7.37 12.13 15.64
N VAL A 24 -8.13 11.22 15.03
CA VAL A 24 -7.68 9.84 14.79
C VAL A 24 -7.28 9.68 13.33
N LEU A 25 -6.10 9.13 13.09
CA LEU A 25 -5.69 8.61 11.78
C LEU A 25 -5.58 7.08 11.86
N LEU A 26 -6.46 6.39 11.15
CA LEU A 26 -6.48 4.94 11.00
C LEU A 26 -5.47 4.52 9.92
N LEU A 27 -4.66 3.52 10.26
CA LEU A 27 -3.69 2.87 9.38
C LEU A 27 -3.94 1.36 9.36
N GLU A 28 -3.52 0.68 8.29
CA GLU A 28 -3.78 -0.75 8.13
C GLU A 28 -3.06 -1.60 9.17
N GLY A 29 -1.74 -1.43 9.32
CA GLY A 29 -0.91 -2.27 10.17
C GLY A 29 0.04 -1.50 11.09
N ARG A 30 0.70 -2.27 11.96
CA ARG A 30 1.68 -1.75 12.91
C ARG A 30 2.94 -1.17 12.25
N ASP A 31 3.33 -1.73 11.10
CA ASP A 31 4.50 -1.24 10.35
C ASP A 31 4.22 0.15 9.77
N ASP A 32 3.00 0.38 9.26
CA ASP A 32 2.53 1.70 8.79
C ASP A 32 2.57 2.74 9.90
N ILE A 33 2.05 2.40 11.09
CA ILE A 33 2.11 3.28 12.26
C ILE A 33 3.55 3.66 12.57
N THR A 34 4.46 2.68 12.60
CA THR A 34 5.86 2.94 12.94
C THR A 34 6.51 3.87 11.91
N ALA A 35 6.27 3.65 10.62
CA ALA A 35 6.78 4.50 9.55
C ALA A 35 6.19 5.93 9.64
N PHE A 36 4.87 6.06 9.80
CA PHE A 36 4.20 7.35 9.90
C PHE A 36 4.59 8.13 11.15
N GLN A 37 4.79 7.48 12.31
CA GLN A 37 5.33 8.13 13.50
C GLN A 37 6.69 8.79 13.22
N MET A 38 7.59 8.08 12.53
CA MET A 38 8.90 8.62 12.18
C MET A 38 8.81 9.79 11.20
N LEU A 39 7.96 9.70 10.18
CA LEU A 39 7.77 10.75 9.18
C LEU A 39 7.08 11.99 9.76
N LEU A 40 6.02 11.80 10.55
CA LEU A 40 5.30 12.87 11.22
C LEU A 40 6.19 13.60 12.22
N THR A 41 7.00 12.89 13.00
CA THR A 41 7.92 13.51 13.97
C THR A 41 8.94 14.43 13.29
N LYS A 42 9.37 14.07 12.07
CA LYS A 42 10.25 14.93 11.26
C LYS A 42 9.51 16.12 10.65
N ARG A 43 8.25 15.92 10.22
CA ARG A 43 7.42 16.96 9.62
C ARG A 43 6.95 17.99 10.65
N ASN A 44 6.44 17.54 11.78
CA ASN A 44 5.94 18.38 12.87
C ASN A 44 6.21 17.67 14.21
N VAL A 45 7.18 18.16 14.97
CA VAL A 45 7.62 17.55 16.25
C VAL A 45 6.52 17.43 17.32
N ASN A 46 5.43 18.18 17.21
CA ASN A 46 4.33 18.21 18.17
C ASN A 46 3.04 17.55 17.64
N TRP A 47 3.11 16.80 16.53
CA TRP A 47 1.93 16.18 15.90
C TRP A 47 1.09 15.36 16.89
N GLU A 48 1.74 14.71 17.87
CA GLU A 48 1.09 13.88 18.90
C GLU A 48 0.15 14.67 19.83
N GLN A 49 0.24 16.00 19.87
CA GLN A 49 -0.68 16.83 20.65
C GLN A 49 -2.10 16.80 20.06
N ASP A 50 -2.21 16.76 18.74
CA ASP A 50 -3.46 16.87 18.01
C ASP A 50 -3.93 15.56 17.37
N TRP A 51 -3.06 14.57 17.28
CA TRP A 51 -3.31 13.33 16.55
C TRP A 51 -2.97 12.08 17.35
N VAL A 52 -3.72 11.01 17.08
CA VAL A 52 -3.40 9.63 17.45
C VAL A 52 -3.41 8.76 16.20
N LEU A 53 -2.37 7.92 16.04
CA LEU A 53 -2.32 6.90 14.99
C LEU A 53 -2.83 5.57 15.54
N VAL A 54 -3.69 4.90 14.77
CA VAL A 54 -4.40 3.71 15.24
C VAL A 54 -4.38 2.61 14.20
N GLU A 55 -4.11 1.38 14.65
CA GLU A 55 -4.12 0.19 13.79
C GLU A 55 -5.55 -0.31 13.62
N ALA A 56 -6.02 -0.39 12.38
CA ALA A 56 -7.31 -0.98 12.02
C ALA A 56 -7.19 -2.48 11.70
N GLY A 57 -6.00 -2.97 11.37
CA GLY A 57 -5.66 -4.37 11.09
C GLY A 57 -5.90 -4.81 9.64
N LYS A 58 -6.79 -4.15 8.89
CA LYS A 58 -7.01 -4.38 7.46
C LYS A 58 -7.77 -3.21 6.81
N LYS A 59 -7.63 -3.05 5.50
CA LYS A 59 -8.34 -2.02 4.69
C LYS A 59 -9.84 -1.93 4.96
N GLN A 60 -10.53 -3.07 4.98
CA GLN A 60 -11.98 -3.11 5.21
C GLN A 60 -12.36 -2.53 6.58
N ASN A 61 -11.56 -2.75 7.63
CA ASN A 61 -11.87 -2.21 8.94
C ASN A 61 -11.73 -0.68 8.95
N VAL A 62 -10.78 -0.11 8.19
CA VAL A 62 -10.68 1.36 8.04
C VAL A 62 -11.98 1.89 7.44
N LEU A 63 -12.46 1.31 6.34
CA LEU A 63 -13.71 1.73 5.69
C LEU A 63 -14.93 1.57 6.63
N ASP A 64 -15.06 0.42 7.28
CA ASP A 64 -16.17 0.14 8.22
C ASP A 64 -16.17 1.13 9.39
N ILE A 65 -15.00 1.53 9.90
CA ILE A 65 -14.89 2.54 10.95
C ILE A 65 -15.26 3.92 10.42
N LEU A 66 -14.76 4.33 9.24
CA LEU A 66 -15.06 5.64 8.65
C LEU A 66 -16.55 5.83 8.34
N ALA A 67 -17.28 4.75 8.04
CA ALA A 67 -18.74 4.78 7.88
C ALA A 67 -19.47 5.13 9.19
N LEU A 68 -18.91 4.78 10.35
CA LEU A 68 -19.49 5.02 11.68
C LEU A 68 -18.94 6.29 12.36
N GLU A 69 -17.65 6.57 12.17
CA GLU A 69 -16.93 7.69 12.78
C GLU A 69 -16.43 8.65 11.69
N GLN A 70 -17.36 9.42 11.11
CA GLN A 70 -17.11 10.28 9.95
C GLN A 70 -16.13 11.42 10.21
N THR A 71 -15.73 11.68 11.46
CA THR A 71 -14.73 12.70 11.82
C THR A 71 -13.30 12.14 11.87
N TRP A 72 -13.14 10.82 11.81
CA TRP A 72 -11.84 10.17 11.82
C TRP A 72 -11.28 10.12 10.39
N PHE A 73 -9.97 10.00 10.28
CA PHE A 73 -9.24 9.91 9.02
C PHE A 73 -8.75 8.50 8.81
N GLY A 74 -8.66 8.08 7.55
CA GLY A 74 -8.07 6.80 7.17
C GLY A 74 -7.04 6.97 6.07
N LEU A 75 -5.95 6.22 6.15
CA LEU A 75 -4.92 6.17 5.12
C LEU A 75 -4.62 4.71 4.78
N ILE A 76 -4.72 4.39 3.48
CA ILE A 76 -4.71 3.02 2.95
C ILE A 76 -3.68 2.93 1.80
N ASP A 77 -3.07 1.75 1.62
CA ASP A 77 -2.20 1.42 0.49
C ASP A 77 -2.98 1.34 -0.85
N ARG A 78 -2.29 1.54 -1.98
CA ARG A 78 -2.92 1.44 -3.31
C ARG A 78 -2.86 0.03 -3.91
N ASP A 79 -2.22 -0.91 -3.22
CA ASP A 79 -1.76 -2.19 -3.74
C ASP A 79 -2.85 -3.20 -4.15
N GLU A 80 -4.06 -3.05 -3.63
CA GLU A 80 -5.16 -4.00 -3.81
C GLU A 80 -6.23 -3.59 -4.81
N TRP A 81 -6.50 -2.29 -4.93
CA TRP A 81 -7.73 -1.80 -5.58
C TRP A 81 -7.44 -1.11 -6.91
N SER A 82 -8.36 -1.28 -7.86
CA SER A 82 -8.30 -0.54 -9.12
C SER A 82 -8.53 0.96 -8.90
N GLU A 83 -8.04 1.77 -9.83
CA GLU A 83 -8.23 3.23 -9.82
C GLU A 83 -9.71 3.62 -9.74
N ASP A 84 -10.60 2.91 -10.45
CA ASP A 84 -12.04 3.17 -10.40
C ASP A 84 -12.62 2.95 -8.99
N LYS A 85 -12.16 1.90 -8.29
CA LYS A 85 -12.60 1.61 -6.92
C LYS A 85 -12.05 2.65 -5.95
N ILE A 86 -10.79 3.04 -6.09
CA ILE A 86 -10.17 4.12 -5.30
C ILE A 86 -10.98 5.41 -5.47
N ALA A 87 -11.31 5.79 -6.71
CA ALA A 87 -12.11 6.98 -7.00
C ALA A 87 -13.50 6.92 -6.36
N HIS A 88 -14.17 5.77 -6.42
CA HIS A 88 -15.47 5.57 -5.77
C HIS A 88 -15.38 5.71 -4.24
N LEU A 89 -14.41 5.08 -3.60
CA LEU A 89 -14.23 5.15 -2.14
C LEU A 89 -13.87 6.56 -1.66
N LEU A 90 -13.11 7.32 -2.44
CA LEU A 90 -12.81 8.72 -2.14
C LEU A 90 -14.06 9.62 -2.22
N GLN A 91 -15.06 9.26 -3.03
CA GLN A 91 -16.35 9.95 -3.07
C GLN A 91 -17.24 9.56 -1.88
N GLU A 92 -17.20 8.29 -1.48
CA GLU A 92 -17.99 7.77 -0.36
C GLU A 92 -17.48 8.24 1.01
N HIS A 93 -16.15 8.34 1.17
CA HIS A 93 -15.51 8.67 2.45
C HIS A 93 -14.63 9.92 2.34
N SER A 94 -15.16 11.07 2.76
CA SER A 94 -14.46 12.37 2.63
C SER A 94 -13.12 12.45 3.37
N HIS A 95 -12.94 11.71 4.47
CA HIS A 95 -11.69 11.65 5.25
C HIS A 95 -10.79 10.45 4.92
N LEU A 96 -11.16 9.65 3.91
CA LEU A 96 -10.27 8.63 3.38
C LEU A 96 -9.16 9.28 2.54
N MET A 97 -7.97 8.70 2.63
CA MET A 97 -6.79 9.02 1.85
C MET A 97 -6.14 7.71 1.40
N PHE A 98 -5.41 7.79 0.30
CA PHE A 98 -4.54 6.72 -0.16
C PHE A 98 -3.10 7.22 -0.15
N LEU A 99 -2.15 6.31 0.07
CA LEU A 99 -0.76 6.65 -0.18
C LEU A 99 -0.58 7.08 -1.63
N PRO A 100 0.29 8.07 -1.91
CA PRO A 100 0.70 8.42 -3.26
C PRO A 100 1.42 7.27 -3.98
N ARG A 101 2.12 6.44 -3.22
CA ARG A 101 2.89 5.29 -3.69
C ARG A 101 2.12 3.99 -3.51
N PHE A 102 2.62 2.91 -4.11
CA PHE A 102 1.96 1.60 -4.10
C PHE A 102 1.65 1.09 -2.69
N CYS A 103 2.61 1.18 -1.77
CA CYS A 103 2.48 0.82 -0.35
C CYS A 103 3.52 1.60 0.49
N ILE A 104 3.51 1.47 1.82
CA ILE A 104 4.49 2.13 2.68
C ILE A 104 5.94 1.71 2.38
N GLU A 105 6.20 0.44 2.03
CA GLU A 105 7.56 0.00 1.68
C GLU A 105 8.06 0.63 0.37
N SER A 106 7.17 1.20 -0.45
CA SER A 106 7.57 1.93 -1.67
C SER A 106 8.34 3.23 -1.42
N TYR A 107 8.46 3.67 -0.15
CA TYR A 107 9.37 4.73 0.27
C TYR A 107 10.80 4.25 0.54
N LEU A 108 11.03 2.93 0.48
CA LEU A 108 12.31 2.29 0.77
C LEU A 108 12.89 1.54 -0.45
N VAL A 109 12.40 1.84 -1.65
CA VAL A 109 12.79 1.13 -2.88
C VAL A 109 13.38 2.02 -3.97
N ASN A 110 13.27 3.34 -3.84
CA ASN A 110 13.95 4.25 -4.75
C ASN A 110 15.44 4.33 -4.37
N PRO A 111 16.38 4.07 -5.30
CA PRO A 111 17.80 4.02 -4.99
C PRO A 111 18.36 5.34 -4.42
N SER A 112 17.92 6.51 -4.91
CA SER A 112 18.43 7.79 -4.41
C SER A 112 17.93 8.06 -2.99
N GLU A 113 16.65 7.77 -2.71
CA GLU A 113 16.07 7.92 -1.38
C GLU A 113 16.69 6.95 -0.38
N VAL A 114 16.88 5.69 -0.77
CA VAL A 114 17.55 4.68 0.06
C VAL A 114 19.00 5.11 0.32
N TRP A 115 19.71 5.58 -0.70
CA TRP A 115 21.09 6.07 -0.57
C TRP A 115 21.18 7.23 0.42
N GLN A 116 20.27 8.21 0.33
CA GLN A 116 20.19 9.34 1.27
C GLN A 116 19.86 8.91 2.70
N ALA A 117 19.05 7.86 2.87
CA ALA A 117 18.77 7.28 4.18
C ALA A 117 19.96 6.48 4.76
N LEU A 118 20.96 6.11 3.95
CA LEU A 118 22.17 5.48 4.50
C LEU A 118 23.00 6.50 5.28
N ARG A 119 23.44 6.11 6.49
CA ARG A 119 24.42 6.89 7.26
C ARG A 119 25.73 7.04 6.47
N PRO A 120 26.50 8.13 6.63
CA PRO A 120 27.74 8.34 5.86
C PRO A 120 28.71 7.15 5.88
N LYS A 121 28.95 6.57 7.06
CA LYS A 121 29.78 5.35 7.22
C LYS A 121 29.29 4.11 6.44
N HIS A 122 28.01 4.07 6.07
CA HIS A 122 27.44 2.99 5.26
C HIS A 122 27.60 3.30 3.76
N GLN A 123 27.43 4.56 3.37
CA GLN A 123 27.69 5.02 1.99
C GLN A 123 29.16 4.76 1.61
N GLU A 124 30.11 5.05 2.51
CA GLU A 124 31.55 4.81 2.32
C GLU A 124 31.91 3.33 2.07
N ARG A 125 31.08 2.39 2.53
CA ARG A 125 31.30 0.94 2.31
C ARG A 125 30.91 0.48 0.90
N ILE A 126 30.17 1.31 0.15
CA ILE A 126 29.68 0.96 -1.17
C ILE A 126 30.66 1.51 -2.22
N ALA A 127 31.52 0.63 -2.71
CA ALA A 127 32.50 0.99 -3.74
C ALA A 127 31.82 1.52 -5.00
N GLY A 128 32.31 2.66 -5.51
CA GLY A 128 31.72 3.37 -6.65
C GLY A 128 30.56 4.31 -6.28
N GLY A 129 30.23 4.45 -5.00
CA GLY A 129 29.28 5.43 -4.50
C GLY A 129 27.84 5.19 -4.98
N GLU A 130 27.05 6.27 -4.99
CA GLU A 130 25.63 6.25 -5.36
C GLU A 130 25.42 5.70 -6.78
N ALA A 131 26.27 6.08 -7.73
CA ALA A 131 26.14 5.61 -9.11
C ALA A 131 26.24 4.08 -9.23
N ALA A 132 27.16 3.46 -8.48
CA ALA A 132 27.28 2.00 -8.45
C ALA A 132 26.10 1.34 -7.73
N PHE A 133 25.57 1.99 -6.69
CA PHE A 133 24.37 1.54 -5.97
C PHE A 133 23.13 1.57 -6.87
N THR A 134 22.83 2.70 -7.51
CA THR A 134 21.71 2.89 -8.44
C THR A 134 21.77 1.90 -9.61
N ARG A 135 22.96 1.64 -10.15
CA ARG A 135 23.13 0.65 -11.23
C ARG A 135 22.67 -0.75 -10.85
N ARG A 136 22.74 -1.14 -9.57
CA ARG A 136 22.22 -2.44 -9.12
C ARG A 136 20.70 -2.52 -9.26
N PHE A 137 20.00 -1.41 -9.02
CA PHE A 137 18.54 -1.33 -9.20
C PHE A 137 18.20 -1.40 -10.69
N GLU A 138 18.87 -0.61 -11.53
CA GLU A 138 18.68 -0.63 -12.99
C GLU A 138 18.86 -2.03 -13.59
N GLN A 139 19.83 -2.81 -13.09
CA GLN A 139 20.08 -4.17 -13.56
C GLN A 139 19.00 -5.18 -13.15
N GLU A 140 18.36 -4.98 -11.99
CA GLU A 140 17.37 -5.93 -11.47
C GLU A 140 15.93 -5.56 -11.88
N VAL A 141 15.63 -4.26 -12.00
CA VAL A 141 14.26 -3.74 -12.09
C VAL A 141 13.46 -4.33 -13.26
N HIS A 142 14.11 -4.65 -14.39
CA HIS A 142 13.47 -5.26 -15.55
C HIS A 142 12.77 -6.59 -15.23
N ARG A 143 13.31 -7.39 -14.30
CA ARG A 143 12.68 -8.66 -13.87
C ARG A 143 11.36 -8.39 -13.12
N TRP A 144 11.26 -7.23 -12.49
CA TRP A 144 10.11 -6.82 -11.68
C TRP A 144 9.02 -6.13 -12.50
N PHE A 145 9.32 -5.59 -13.68
CA PHE A 145 8.30 -5.01 -14.57
C PHE A 145 7.26 -6.03 -15.00
N ASN A 146 7.71 -7.23 -15.37
CA ASN A 146 6.78 -8.30 -15.74
C ASN A 146 5.88 -8.70 -14.56
N HIS A 147 6.45 -8.80 -13.37
CA HIS A 147 5.68 -9.06 -12.15
C HIS A 147 4.67 -7.93 -11.88
N ALA A 148 5.10 -6.67 -11.91
CA ALA A 148 4.25 -5.51 -11.67
C ALA A 148 3.05 -5.46 -12.65
N ALA A 149 3.29 -5.66 -13.95
CA ALA A 149 2.24 -5.65 -14.95
C ALA A 149 1.24 -6.80 -14.76
N ILE A 150 1.72 -8.03 -14.49
CA ILE A 150 0.85 -9.17 -14.22
C ILE A 150 0.05 -8.95 -12.94
N TRP A 151 0.71 -8.53 -11.86
CA TRP A 151 0.06 -8.31 -10.57
C TRP A 151 -1.05 -7.27 -10.67
N TYR A 152 -0.81 -6.16 -11.36
CA TYR A 152 -1.81 -5.11 -11.57
C TYR A 152 -3.08 -5.62 -12.26
N VAL A 153 -2.94 -6.54 -13.23
CA VAL A 153 -4.09 -7.09 -13.97
C VAL A 153 -4.77 -8.20 -13.20
N VAL A 154 -4.00 -9.08 -12.56
CA VAL A 154 -4.51 -10.31 -11.92
C VAL A 154 -5.08 -10.03 -10.53
N ASN A 155 -4.44 -9.18 -9.73
CA ASN A 155 -4.83 -8.96 -8.33
C ASN A 155 -6.29 -8.48 -8.20
N PRO A 156 -6.79 -7.53 -9.03
CA PRO A 156 -8.18 -7.10 -8.96
C PRO A 156 -9.20 -8.16 -9.41
N LEU A 157 -8.79 -9.23 -10.10
CA LEU A 157 -9.72 -10.26 -10.59
C LEU A 157 -10.43 -10.97 -9.45
N TRP A 158 -9.76 -11.20 -8.32
CA TRP A 158 -10.38 -11.84 -7.17
C TRP A 158 -11.59 -11.05 -6.68
N GLU A 159 -11.45 -9.73 -6.56
CA GLU A 159 -12.54 -8.87 -6.12
C GLU A 159 -13.66 -8.79 -7.17
N LYS A 160 -13.30 -8.69 -8.46
CA LYS A 160 -14.28 -8.69 -9.56
C LYS A 160 -15.08 -9.99 -9.57
N LEU A 161 -14.42 -11.14 -9.43
CA LEU A 161 -15.05 -12.46 -9.35
C LEU A 161 -15.97 -12.56 -8.15
N ARG A 162 -15.49 -12.17 -6.96
CA ARG A 162 -16.31 -12.17 -5.74
C ARG A 162 -17.55 -11.29 -5.88
N SER A 163 -17.41 -10.12 -6.49
CA SER A 163 -18.52 -9.19 -6.75
C SER A 163 -19.51 -9.74 -7.78
N ALA A 164 -19.04 -10.56 -8.72
CA ALA A 164 -19.86 -11.34 -9.64
C ALA A 164 -20.46 -12.62 -9.00
N GLY A 165 -20.36 -12.77 -7.67
CA GLY A 165 -20.95 -13.89 -6.94
C GLY A 165 -20.17 -15.21 -7.06
N PHE A 166 -18.88 -15.16 -7.40
CA PHE A 166 -18.04 -16.36 -7.48
C PHE A 166 -18.18 -17.23 -6.22
N ASN A 167 -18.48 -18.52 -6.41
CA ASN A 167 -18.87 -19.50 -5.38
C ASN A 167 -20.24 -19.20 -4.71
N SER A 168 -20.47 -17.98 -4.21
CA SER A 168 -21.66 -17.67 -3.40
C SER A 168 -22.99 -17.71 -4.16
N ALA A 169 -23.01 -17.32 -5.43
CA ALA A 169 -24.24 -17.30 -6.23
C ALA A 169 -24.81 -18.71 -6.45
N LEU A 170 -23.96 -19.74 -6.45
CA LEU A 170 -24.36 -21.14 -6.62
C LEU A 170 -24.69 -21.84 -5.30
N LEU A 171 -24.67 -21.12 -4.17
CA LEU A 171 -25.19 -21.63 -2.89
C LEU A 171 -26.72 -21.57 -2.81
N ASP A 172 -27.35 -20.75 -3.67
CA ASP A 172 -28.81 -20.66 -3.75
C ASP A 172 -29.38 -21.86 -4.52
N VAL A 173 -30.19 -22.66 -3.81
CA VAL A 173 -30.82 -23.89 -4.33
C VAL A 173 -31.76 -23.59 -5.49
N ASP A 174 -32.43 -22.43 -5.50
CA ASP A 174 -33.36 -22.08 -6.56
C ASP A 174 -32.63 -21.62 -7.83
N THR A 175 -31.49 -20.94 -7.67
CA THR A 175 -30.56 -20.61 -8.75
C THR A 175 -30.02 -21.87 -9.44
N VAL A 176 -29.52 -22.85 -8.67
CA VAL A 176 -28.89 -24.05 -9.27
C VAL A 176 -29.87 -25.05 -9.87
N ARG A 177 -31.19 -24.90 -9.63
CA ARG A 177 -32.23 -25.70 -10.27
C ARG A 177 -32.45 -25.34 -11.74
N GLN A 178 -31.96 -24.18 -12.17
CA GLN A 178 -32.15 -23.66 -13.51
C GLN A 178 -30.82 -23.71 -14.27
N ASP A 179 -30.62 -24.74 -15.09
CA ASP A 179 -29.37 -24.95 -15.84
C ASP A 179 -28.96 -23.71 -16.66
N ALA A 180 -29.93 -23.02 -17.27
CA ALA A 180 -29.68 -21.80 -18.03
C ALA A 180 -29.09 -20.67 -17.16
N GLU A 181 -29.51 -20.57 -15.90
CA GLU A 181 -29.01 -19.55 -14.98
C GLU A 181 -27.61 -19.89 -14.47
N VAL A 182 -27.36 -21.17 -14.18
CA VAL A 182 -26.01 -21.67 -13.88
C VAL A 182 -25.07 -21.37 -15.03
N GLU A 183 -25.46 -21.67 -16.27
CA GLU A 183 -24.65 -21.39 -17.46
C GLU A 183 -24.36 -19.88 -17.61
N ARG A 184 -25.37 -19.03 -17.38
CA ARG A 184 -25.22 -17.57 -17.42
C ARG A 184 -24.19 -17.08 -16.39
N ILE A 185 -24.27 -17.57 -15.15
CA ILE A 185 -23.31 -17.24 -14.07
C ILE A 185 -21.90 -17.69 -14.45
N LEU A 186 -21.73 -18.95 -14.90
CA LEU A 186 -20.42 -19.47 -15.32
C LEU A 186 -19.82 -18.67 -16.47
N ARG A 187 -20.63 -18.30 -17.47
CA ARG A 187 -20.20 -17.43 -18.58
C ARG A 187 -19.78 -16.04 -18.10
N SER A 188 -20.48 -15.47 -17.12
CA SER A 188 -20.11 -14.17 -16.54
C SER A 188 -18.73 -14.21 -15.86
N TRP A 189 -18.42 -15.29 -15.13
CA TRP A 189 -17.09 -15.47 -14.55
C TRP A 189 -16.05 -15.70 -15.64
N GLY A 190 -16.36 -16.55 -16.62
CA GLY A 190 -15.50 -16.83 -17.77
C GLY A 190 -15.12 -15.58 -18.56
N ALA A 191 -16.04 -14.62 -18.72
CA ALA A 191 -15.75 -13.34 -19.36
C ALA A 191 -14.72 -12.49 -18.59
N LEU A 192 -14.72 -12.56 -17.25
CA LEU A 192 -13.74 -11.86 -16.40
C LEU A 192 -12.35 -12.48 -16.46
N ILE A 193 -12.26 -13.79 -16.70
CA ILE A 193 -10.98 -14.54 -16.78
C ILE A 193 -10.60 -14.93 -18.21
N ASN A 194 -11.13 -14.23 -19.21
CA ASN A 194 -10.82 -14.49 -20.60
C ASN A 194 -9.31 -14.31 -20.86
N PRO A 195 -8.56 -15.38 -21.23
CA PRO A 195 -7.10 -15.32 -21.34
C PRO A 195 -6.60 -14.31 -22.36
N GLU A 196 -7.30 -14.16 -23.49
CA GLU A 196 -6.91 -13.25 -24.56
C GLU A 196 -6.99 -11.78 -24.11
N ASN A 197 -8.08 -11.40 -23.45
CA ASN A 197 -8.27 -10.06 -22.90
C ASN A 197 -7.26 -9.77 -21.79
N LEU A 198 -7.03 -10.73 -20.87
CA LEU A 198 -6.04 -10.57 -19.81
C LEU A 198 -4.62 -10.43 -20.39
N ALA A 199 -4.28 -11.22 -21.40
CA ALA A 199 -2.98 -11.13 -22.06
C ALA A 199 -2.79 -9.75 -22.74
N GLN A 200 -3.81 -9.23 -23.42
CA GLN A 200 -3.78 -7.90 -24.02
C GLN A 200 -3.59 -6.80 -22.96
N GLU A 201 -4.34 -6.85 -21.86
CA GLU A 201 -4.22 -5.89 -20.77
C GLU A 201 -2.82 -5.94 -20.11
N ILE A 202 -2.27 -7.14 -19.90
CA ILE A 202 -0.91 -7.31 -19.39
C ILE A 202 0.12 -6.68 -20.33
N GLN A 203 -0.01 -6.88 -21.65
CA GLN A 203 0.92 -6.28 -22.62
C GLN A 203 0.82 -4.77 -22.64
N HIS A 204 -0.41 -4.23 -22.60
CA HIS A 204 -0.62 -2.80 -22.47
C HIS A 204 0.00 -2.25 -21.19
N ARG A 205 -0.19 -2.93 -20.06
CA ARG A 205 0.39 -2.51 -18.78
C ARG A 205 1.91 -2.59 -18.77
N LYS A 206 2.51 -3.58 -19.42
CA LYS A 206 3.98 -3.64 -19.59
C LYS A 206 4.51 -2.42 -20.33
N ALA A 207 3.90 -2.08 -21.47
CA ALA A 207 4.29 -0.91 -22.24
C ALA A 207 4.15 0.40 -21.44
N GLN A 208 3.12 0.50 -20.60
CA GLN A 208 2.96 1.63 -19.67
C GLN A 208 4.06 1.67 -18.60
N VAL A 209 4.39 0.54 -17.96
CA VAL A 209 5.44 0.50 -16.94
C VAL A 209 6.79 0.87 -17.56
N GLU A 210 7.09 0.34 -18.74
CA GLU A 210 8.36 0.60 -19.44
C GLU A 210 8.52 2.05 -19.91
N SER A 211 7.43 2.80 -20.10
CA SER A 211 7.50 4.21 -20.50
C SER A 211 7.72 5.19 -19.33
N LEU A 212 7.56 4.72 -18.09
CA LEU A 212 7.77 5.51 -16.88
C LEU A 212 9.26 5.63 -16.52
N SER A 213 9.60 6.64 -15.72
CA SER A 213 10.95 6.73 -15.16
C SER A 213 11.23 5.60 -14.15
N LEU A 214 12.51 5.31 -13.90
CA LEU A 214 12.90 4.31 -12.89
C LEU A 214 12.27 4.59 -11.50
N SER A 215 12.24 5.88 -11.13
CA SER A 215 11.62 6.30 -9.87
C SER A 215 10.15 5.91 -9.82
N GLU A 216 9.38 6.27 -10.83
CA GLU A 216 7.95 5.94 -10.91
C GLU A 216 7.72 4.41 -10.97
N GLN A 217 8.50 3.69 -11.78
CA GLN A 217 8.41 2.23 -11.84
C GLN A 217 8.55 1.59 -10.45
N LEU A 218 9.53 2.04 -9.66
CA LEU A 218 9.80 1.54 -8.32
C LEU A 218 8.74 1.97 -7.30
N THR A 219 8.26 3.21 -7.35
CA THR A 219 7.40 3.77 -6.30
C THR A 219 5.92 3.49 -6.51
N ILE A 220 5.43 3.47 -7.75
CA ILE A 220 4.00 3.35 -8.07
C ILE A 220 3.60 2.05 -8.76
N CYS A 221 4.53 1.36 -9.46
CA CYS A 221 4.19 0.14 -10.21
C CYS A 221 4.60 -1.14 -9.51
N ILE A 222 5.84 -1.19 -9.00
CA ILE A 222 6.39 -2.39 -8.39
C ILE A 222 5.79 -2.61 -7.00
N HIS A 223 5.54 -3.88 -6.67
CA HIS A 223 5.10 -4.28 -5.34
C HIS A 223 6.21 -4.00 -4.31
N GLY A 224 6.15 -2.82 -3.68
CA GLY A 224 7.22 -2.27 -2.84
C GLY A 224 7.67 -3.22 -1.74
N LYS A 225 6.73 -3.82 -1.01
CA LYS A 225 7.02 -4.82 0.04
C LYS A 225 7.83 -6.02 -0.46
N LEU A 226 7.39 -6.63 -1.56
CA LEU A 226 8.06 -7.81 -2.10
C LEU A 226 9.42 -7.45 -2.69
N PHE A 227 9.53 -6.30 -3.38
CA PHE A 227 10.80 -5.81 -3.91
C PHE A 227 11.80 -5.49 -2.80
N PHE A 228 11.33 -4.84 -1.73
CA PHE A 228 12.15 -4.56 -0.57
C PHE A 228 12.68 -5.87 0.05
N GLU A 229 11.79 -6.84 0.28
CA GLU A 229 12.16 -8.12 0.90
C GLU A 229 13.11 -8.95 0.03
N LYS A 230 12.86 -9.05 -1.28
CA LYS A 230 13.58 -9.98 -2.16
C LYS A 230 14.81 -9.38 -2.80
N PHE A 231 14.92 -8.05 -2.87
CA PHE A 231 16.04 -7.38 -3.51
C PHE A 231 16.72 -6.35 -2.61
N VAL A 232 16.00 -5.34 -2.12
CA VAL A 232 16.64 -4.22 -1.40
C VAL A 232 17.30 -4.68 -0.10
N ASP A 233 16.62 -5.46 0.74
CA ASP A 233 17.16 -5.96 2.00
C ASP A 233 18.36 -6.92 1.78
N PRO A 234 18.31 -7.90 0.85
CA PRO A 234 19.48 -8.69 0.47
C PRO A 234 20.65 -7.85 -0.09
N LEU A 235 20.37 -6.85 -0.92
CA LEU A 235 21.38 -5.95 -1.47
C LEU A 235 22.07 -5.16 -0.35
N LEU A 236 21.29 -4.55 0.54
CA LEU A 236 21.83 -3.83 1.69
C LEU A 236 22.54 -4.76 2.67
N THR A 237 22.13 -6.03 2.77
CA THR A 237 22.85 -7.06 3.54
C THR A 237 24.23 -7.33 2.94
N SER A 238 24.34 -7.40 1.62
CA SER A 238 25.63 -7.62 0.93
C SER A 238 26.64 -6.49 1.18
N PHE A 239 26.17 -5.25 1.32
CA PHE A 239 27.03 -4.09 1.59
C PHE A 239 27.29 -3.86 3.07
N LEU A 240 26.24 -3.96 3.90
CA LEU A 240 26.25 -3.47 5.28
C LEU A 240 26.39 -4.59 6.32
N GLY A 241 26.20 -5.83 5.91
CA GLY A 241 26.12 -7.00 6.78
C GLY A 241 24.70 -7.34 7.20
N GLN A 242 24.59 -8.45 7.94
CA GLN A 242 23.32 -8.99 8.41
C GLN A 242 22.61 -8.04 9.38
N ARG A 243 21.30 -7.88 9.18
CA ARG A 243 20.40 -7.17 10.08
C ARG A 243 19.00 -7.74 9.92
N GLY A 244 18.17 -7.69 10.97
CA GLY A 244 16.76 -8.05 10.83
C GLY A 244 16.06 -7.09 9.88
N ARG A 245 15.23 -7.61 8.97
CA ARG A 245 14.51 -6.83 7.96
C ARG A 245 13.69 -5.69 8.57
N GLU A 246 12.88 -5.98 9.59
CA GLU A 246 12.06 -4.98 10.28
C GLU A 246 12.94 -3.88 10.92
N GLN A 247 14.07 -4.25 11.51
CA GLN A 247 15.00 -3.27 12.06
C GLN A 247 15.61 -2.42 10.94
N ARG A 248 15.97 -3.03 9.80
CA ARG A 248 16.50 -2.30 8.63
C ARG A 248 15.50 -1.29 8.10
N GLN A 249 14.22 -1.66 7.98
CA GLN A 249 13.16 -0.73 7.58
C GLN A 249 13.04 0.43 8.58
N LYS A 250 13.00 0.15 9.88
CA LYS A 250 12.96 1.19 10.93
C LYS A 250 14.14 2.15 10.84
N ASP A 251 15.36 1.64 10.62
CA ASP A 251 16.51 2.53 10.51
C ASP A 251 16.45 3.41 9.27
N LEU A 252 16.03 2.84 8.13
CA LEU A 252 15.87 3.61 6.89
C LEU A 252 14.80 4.69 7.10
N PHE A 253 13.60 4.35 7.59
CA PHE A 253 12.58 5.35 7.89
C PHE A 253 13.03 6.39 8.92
N SER A 254 13.86 6.01 9.90
CA SER A 254 14.40 6.97 10.89
C SER A 254 15.33 8.01 10.28
N THR A 255 15.92 7.75 9.11
CA THR A 255 16.90 8.61 8.44
C THR A 255 16.41 9.18 7.12
N LEU A 256 15.37 8.61 6.53
CA LEU A 256 14.71 9.07 5.31
C LEU A 256 14.23 10.52 5.46
N SER A 257 14.53 11.38 4.50
CA SER A 257 13.91 12.71 4.41
C SER A 257 12.39 12.57 4.29
N VAL A 258 11.62 13.56 4.75
CA VAL A 258 10.15 13.51 4.57
C VAL A 258 9.85 13.59 3.07
N PRO A 259 9.21 12.57 2.48
CA PRO A 259 8.88 12.58 1.06
C PRO A 259 7.89 13.70 0.70
N ASP A 260 8.17 14.44 -0.37
CA ASP A 260 7.35 15.58 -0.81
C ASP A 260 5.95 15.17 -1.26
N ASP A 261 5.82 13.97 -1.83
CA ASP A 261 4.55 13.41 -2.31
C ASP A 261 3.57 13.09 -1.18
N LEU A 262 4.02 13.02 0.09
CA LEU A 262 3.15 12.94 1.26
C LEU A 262 2.52 14.30 1.64
N SER A 263 2.94 15.41 1.03
CA SER A 263 2.41 16.75 1.31
C SER A 263 0.87 16.85 1.29
N PRO A 264 0.13 16.26 0.32
CA PRO A 264 -1.33 16.29 0.34
C PRO A 264 -1.96 15.63 1.58
N ILE A 265 -1.32 14.60 2.13
CA ILE A 265 -1.76 13.94 3.37
C ILE A 265 -1.55 14.89 4.55
N TRP A 266 -0.38 15.53 4.64
CA TRP A 266 -0.09 16.51 5.70
C TRP A 266 -1.04 17.69 5.67
N VAL A 267 -1.34 18.23 4.48
CA VAL A 267 -2.32 19.32 4.30
C VAL A 267 -3.71 18.89 4.79
N LYS A 268 -4.15 17.67 4.44
CA LYS A 268 -5.44 17.14 4.92
C LYS A 268 -5.46 16.92 6.43
N MET A 269 -4.30 16.65 7.03
CA MET A 269 -4.12 16.61 8.49
C MET A 269 -3.96 18.00 9.14
N GLY A 270 -3.79 19.07 8.35
CA GLY A 270 -3.49 20.42 8.83
C GLY A 270 -2.10 20.56 9.45
N LEU A 271 -1.07 19.95 8.82
CA LEU A 271 0.33 19.92 9.26
C LEU A 271 1.33 20.44 8.19
#